data_AF-A0A3C0EJA8-F1
#
_entry.id   AF-A0A3C0EJA8-F1
#
_cell.length_a   1.000
_cell.length_b   1.000
_cell.length_c   1.000
_cell.angle_alpha   90.00
_cell.angle_beta   90.00
_cell.angle_gamma   90.00
#
_symmetry.space_group_name_H-M   'P 1'
#
loop_
_entity.id
_entity.type
_entity.pdbx_description
1 polymer ?
#
loop_
_entity_poly.entity_id
_entity_poly.type
_entity_poly.pdbx_seq_one_letter_code
_entity_poly.pdbx_strand_id
1 'polypeptide(L)'
;MARKLIVKSVTKFIAILVIGLGCSQVLAKELPALHRAVLQADLDKTRTLLTDKQANNPNQRDQLGSTPLHLAVRHDNVVLVKLLLDEGANGNITDGRGQTAMDMAKSWTVWWTLLRGGALPGIDTTIFLIALGLLVVLGLSVWLRKVKTDALLRNHPEAYKHHQSFNDDEDFKDAA
;
A
#
# COMPACT_ATOMS: atom_id res chain seq x y z
N MET A 1 -22.62 44.25 -11.80
CA MET A 1 -22.19 42.83 -11.78
C MET A 1 -21.35 42.43 -10.55
N ALA A 2 -20.69 43.36 -9.84
CA ALA A 2 -19.83 43.08 -8.68
C ALA A 2 -20.52 42.40 -7.47
N ARG A 3 -21.80 42.72 -7.19
CA ARG A 3 -22.57 42.10 -6.08
C ARG A 3 -22.66 40.57 -6.17
N LYS A 4 -22.76 39.98 -7.38
CA LYS A 4 -22.81 38.51 -7.56
C LYS A 4 -21.46 37.84 -7.26
N LEU A 5 -20.35 38.54 -7.47
CA LEU A 5 -19.00 38.02 -7.22
C LEU A 5 -18.64 38.08 -5.74
N ILE A 6 -19.00 39.17 -5.06
CA ILE A 6 -18.80 39.31 -3.62
C ILE A 6 -19.63 38.27 -2.85
N VAL A 7 -20.89 38.07 -3.23
CA VAL A 7 -21.74 37.03 -2.62
C VAL A 7 -21.16 35.64 -2.87
N LYS A 8 -20.71 35.29 -4.09
CA LYS A 8 -20.08 33.98 -4.36
C LYS A 8 -18.78 33.75 -3.56
N SER A 9 -17.98 34.79 -3.36
CA SER A 9 -16.73 34.71 -2.59
C SER A 9 -16.98 34.54 -1.10
N VAL A 10 -17.90 35.34 -0.54
CA VAL A 10 -18.29 35.26 0.88
C VAL A 10 -18.98 33.93 1.19
N THR A 11 -19.79 33.39 0.27
CA THR A 11 -20.41 32.06 0.44
C THR A 11 -19.37 30.93 0.48
N LYS A 12 -18.29 31.01 -0.31
CA LYS A 12 -17.17 30.05 -0.26
C LYS A 12 -16.38 30.15 1.05
N PHE A 13 -16.16 31.36 1.56
CA PHE A 13 -15.46 31.58 2.83
C PHE A 13 -16.27 31.08 4.04
N ILE A 14 -17.58 31.33 4.06
CA ILE A 14 -18.47 30.80 5.11
C ILE A 14 -18.53 29.26 5.03
N ALA A 15 -18.52 28.68 3.83
CA ALA A 15 -18.47 27.22 3.67
C ALA A 15 -17.18 26.60 4.23
N ILE A 16 -16.02 27.25 4.04
CA ILE A 16 -14.74 26.80 4.63
C ILE A 16 -14.77 26.88 6.16
N LEU A 17 -15.41 27.91 6.72
CA LEU A 17 -15.54 28.07 8.17
C LEU A 17 -16.46 27.02 8.81
N VAL A 18 -17.53 26.62 8.10
CA VAL A 18 -18.50 25.59 8.56
C VAL A 18 -17.90 24.18 8.51
N ILE A 19 -16.92 23.92 7.64
CA ILE A 19 -16.19 22.64 7.58
C ILE A 19 -15.29 22.43 8.82
N GLY A 20 -14.87 23.51 9.49
CA GLY A 20 -13.95 23.45 10.65
C GLY A 20 -14.60 23.18 12.01
N LEU A 21 -15.92 23.38 12.16
CA LEU A 21 -16.61 23.25 13.46
C LEU A 21 -17.84 22.36 13.33
N GLY A 22 -17.60 21.04 13.24
CA GLY A 22 -18.57 19.99 13.55
C GLY A 22 -19.79 19.87 12.63
N CYS A 23 -19.74 18.94 11.66
CA CYS A 23 -20.97 18.36 11.13
C CYS A 23 -20.73 16.98 10.49
N SER A 24 -20.79 15.91 11.29
CA SER A 24 -20.85 14.51 10.83
C SER A 24 -22.20 14.13 10.18
N GLN A 25 -23.00 15.08 9.67
CA GLN A 25 -24.35 14.78 9.14
C GLN A 25 -24.68 15.33 7.75
N VAL A 26 -23.73 15.91 7.00
CA VAL A 26 -23.97 16.25 5.58
C VAL A 26 -23.54 15.10 4.66
N LEU A 27 -23.86 13.85 5.03
CA LEU A 27 -23.57 12.65 4.23
C LEU A 27 -24.70 12.28 3.25
N ALA A 28 -25.54 13.24 2.89
CA ALA A 28 -26.74 13.01 2.07
C ALA A 28 -26.80 13.91 0.84
N LYS A 29 -25.67 14.16 0.18
CA LYS A 29 -25.66 14.81 -1.14
C LYS A 29 -24.93 13.92 -2.14
N GLU A 30 -25.75 13.31 -3.01
CA GLU A 30 -25.43 12.62 -4.27
C GLU A 30 -24.21 11.67 -4.26
N LEU A 31 -24.33 10.54 -3.55
CA LEU A 31 -23.46 9.39 -3.83
C LEU A 31 -23.85 8.77 -5.18
N PRO A 32 -22.90 8.53 -6.10
CA PRO A 32 -23.15 7.78 -7.32
C PRO A 32 -23.80 6.42 -7.01
N ALA A 33 -24.63 5.91 -7.94
CA ALA A 33 -25.40 4.69 -7.73
C ALA A 33 -24.51 3.50 -7.31
N LEU A 34 -23.32 3.40 -7.91
CA LEU A 34 -22.32 2.38 -7.60
C LEU A 34 -21.77 2.50 -6.17
N HIS A 35 -21.47 3.72 -5.67
CA HIS A 35 -21.02 3.92 -4.29
C HIS A 35 -22.08 3.49 -3.28
N ARG A 36 -23.36 3.70 -3.59
CA ARG A 36 -24.46 3.29 -2.70
C ARG A 36 -24.60 1.78 -2.63
N ALA A 37 -24.49 1.08 -3.76
CA ALA A 37 -24.53 -0.38 -3.79
C ALA A 37 -23.37 -0.99 -2.99
N VAL A 38 -22.17 -0.41 -3.14
CA VAL A 38 -20.97 -0.79 -2.38
C VAL A 38 -21.13 -0.52 -0.88
N LEU A 39 -21.69 0.63 -0.51
CA LEU A 39 -21.96 0.98 0.89
C LEU A 39 -22.96 0.03 1.55
N GLN A 40 -23.94 -0.46 0.78
CA GLN A 40 -24.91 -1.46 1.23
C GLN A 40 -24.34 -2.89 1.23
N ALA A 41 -23.08 -3.09 0.80
CA ALA A 41 -22.45 -4.38 0.59
C ALA A 41 -23.25 -5.34 -0.31
N ASP A 42 -24.05 -4.78 -1.22
CA ASP A 42 -24.92 -5.55 -2.11
C ASP A 42 -24.15 -5.97 -3.36
N LEU A 43 -23.66 -7.21 -3.34
CA LEU A 43 -22.83 -7.78 -4.41
C LEU A 43 -23.56 -7.86 -5.75
N ASP A 44 -24.83 -8.28 -5.73
CA ASP A 44 -25.63 -8.49 -6.94
C ASP A 44 -25.98 -7.15 -7.60
N LYS A 45 -26.36 -6.16 -6.80
CA LYS A 45 -26.54 -4.78 -7.32
C LYS A 45 -25.24 -4.21 -7.85
N THR A 46 -24.12 -4.42 -7.16
CA THR A 46 -22.81 -3.92 -7.62
C THR A 46 -22.43 -4.56 -8.96
N ARG A 47 -22.66 -5.86 -9.13
CA ARG A 47 -22.38 -6.59 -10.37
C ARG A 47 -23.25 -6.13 -11.55
N THR A 48 -24.55 -5.99 -11.33
CA THR A 48 -25.49 -5.53 -12.36
C THR A 48 -25.15 -4.10 -12.80
N LEU A 49 -24.81 -3.22 -11.84
CA LEU A 49 -24.39 -1.85 -12.13
C LEU A 49 -23.05 -1.75 -12.87
N LEU A 50 -22.10 -2.68 -12.63
CA LEU A 50 -20.80 -2.71 -13.31
C LEU A 50 -20.87 -3.36 -14.70
N THR A 51 -21.86 -4.23 -14.94
CA THR A 51 -22.11 -4.80 -16.28
C THR A 51 -22.49 -3.70 -17.27
N ASP A 52 -23.19 -2.67 -16.79
CA ASP A 52 -23.57 -1.49 -17.58
C ASP A 52 -22.45 -0.44 -17.61
N LYS A 53 -21.31 -0.81 -18.23
CA LYS A 53 -20.05 -0.03 -18.26
C LYS A 53 -20.20 1.38 -18.84
N GLN A 54 -21.24 1.63 -19.64
CA GLN A 54 -21.53 2.95 -20.21
C GLN A 54 -22.16 3.92 -19.20
N ALA A 55 -22.82 3.41 -18.16
CA ALA A 55 -23.48 4.24 -17.15
C ALA A 55 -22.63 4.40 -15.87
N ASN A 56 -21.83 3.40 -15.49
CA ASN A 56 -21.10 3.42 -14.22
C ASN A 56 -19.60 3.20 -14.39
N ASN A 57 -18.83 4.26 -14.15
CA ASN A 57 -17.38 4.20 -14.09
C ASN A 57 -16.92 3.66 -12.71
N PRO A 58 -16.18 2.54 -12.62
CA PRO A 58 -15.66 2.01 -11.35
C PRO A 58 -14.62 2.94 -10.69
N ASN A 59 -14.10 3.92 -11.44
CA ASN A 59 -13.15 4.92 -10.96
C ASN A 59 -13.83 6.25 -10.60
N GLN A 60 -15.16 6.33 -10.67
CA GLN A 60 -15.89 7.53 -10.30
C GLN A 60 -15.57 7.90 -8.85
N ARG A 61 -15.27 9.18 -8.62
CA ARG A 61 -15.03 9.73 -7.29
C ARG A 61 -16.32 10.32 -6.75
N ASP A 62 -16.60 10.08 -5.48
CA ASP A 62 -17.68 10.76 -4.76
C ASP A 62 -17.25 12.18 -4.35
N GLN A 63 -18.11 12.89 -3.62
CA GLN A 63 -17.84 14.24 -3.14
C GLN A 63 -16.68 14.32 -2.12
N LEU A 64 -16.31 13.20 -1.49
CA LEU A 64 -15.15 13.08 -0.61
C LEU A 64 -13.89 12.69 -1.40
N GLY A 65 -13.98 12.65 -2.72
CA GLY A 65 -12.90 12.20 -3.60
C GLY A 65 -12.64 10.70 -3.52
N SER A 66 -13.50 9.91 -2.86
CA SER A 66 -13.35 8.47 -2.67
C SER A 66 -13.92 7.70 -3.87
N THR A 67 -13.20 6.67 -4.31
CA THR A 67 -13.69 5.70 -5.31
C THR A 67 -14.52 4.61 -4.63
N PRO A 68 -15.37 3.87 -5.37
CA PRO A 68 -16.09 2.72 -4.79
C PRO A 68 -15.13 1.69 -4.19
N LEU A 69 -13.90 1.56 -4.73
CA LEU A 69 -12.87 0.70 -4.17
C LEU A 69 -12.43 1.15 -2.76
N HIS A 70 -12.33 2.45 -2.48
CA HIS A 70 -12.03 2.94 -1.11
C HIS A 70 -13.11 2.55 -0.11
N LEU A 71 -14.38 2.60 -0.52
CA LEU A 71 -15.50 2.20 0.34
C LEU A 71 -15.47 0.69 0.61
N ALA A 72 -15.24 -0.12 -0.44
CA ALA A 72 -15.11 -1.57 -0.31
C ALA A 72 -14.01 -1.97 0.68
N VAL A 73 -12.86 -1.29 0.62
CA VAL A 73 -11.73 -1.51 1.52
C VAL A 73 -12.02 -1.03 2.95
N ARG A 74 -12.71 0.11 3.12
CA ARG A 74 -13.10 0.62 4.45
C ARG A 74 -13.99 -0.39 5.21
N HIS A 75 -14.82 -1.12 4.47
CA HIS A 75 -15.69 -2.19 4.98
C HIS A 75 -15.00 -3.55 5.09
N ASP A 76 -13.73 -3.67 4.73
CA ASP A 76 -12.94 -4.91 4.74
C ASP A 76 -13.58 -6.06 3.93
N ASN A 77 -14.36 -5.71 2.90
CA ASN A 77 -15.08 -6.70 2.09
C ASN A 77 -14.23 -7.17 0.91
N VAL A 78 -13.47 -8.24 1.14
CA VAL A 78 -12.56 -8.84 0.13
C VAL A 78 -13.30 -9.23 -1.16
N VAL A 79 -14.54 -9.72 -1.08
CA VAL A 79 -15.31 -10.18 -2.26
C VAL A 79 -15.66 -8.99 -3.14
N LEU A 80 -16.11 -7.90 -2.53
CA LEU A 80 -16.45 -6.67 -3.22
C LEU A 80 -15.20 -6.01 -3.84
N VAL A 81 -14.07 -6.03 -3.11
CA VAL A 81 -12.78 -5.53 -3.60
C VAL A 81 -12.35 -6.30 -4.85
N LYS A 82 -12.40 -7.63 -4.84
CA LYS A 82 -12.07 -8.45 -6.01
C LYS A 82 -12.97 -8.14 -7.20
N LEU A 83 -14.28 -8.08 -6.98
CA LEU A 83 -15.25 -7.78 -8.03
C LEU A 83 -14.99 -6.41 -8.68
N LEU A 84 -14.66 -5.39 -7.88
CA LEU A 84 -14.31 -4.07 -8.41
C LEU A 84 -13.00 -4.08 -9.20
N LEU A 85 -11.97 -4.80 -8.72
CA LEU A 85 -10.70 -4.95 -9.43
C LEU A 85 -10.87 -5.70 -10.76
N ASP A 86 -11.67 -6.76 -10.77
CA ASP A 86 -11.98 -7.55 -11.97
C ASP A 86 -12.68 -6.69 -13.04
N GLU A 87 -13.48 -5.70 -12.62
CA GLU A 87 -14.14 -4.74 -13.50
C GLU A 87 -13.28 -3.53 -13.89
N GLY A 88 -11.99 -3.52 -13.53
CA GLY A 88 -11.02 -2.49 -13.92
C GLY A 88 -10.98 -1.28 -12.99
N ALA A 89 -11.36 -1.42 -11.72
CA ALA A 89 -11.13 -0.38 -10.73
C ALA A 89 -9.62 -0.14 -10.50
N ASN A 90 -9.22 1.12 -10.52
CA ASN A 90 -7.86 1.57 -10.31
C ASN A 90 -7.60 1.80 -8.81
N GLY A 91 -6.74 0.96 -8.23
CA GLY A 91 -6.31 1.05 -6.83
C GLY A 91 -5.37 2.21 -6.50
N ASN A 92 -4.84 2.90 -7.50
CA ASN A 92 -3.87 3.99 -7.33
C ASN A 92 -4.50 5.36 -7.19
N ILE A 93 -5.84 5.46 -7.31
CA ILE A 93 -6.54 6.72 -7.08
C ILE A 93 -6.51 7.01 -5.58
N THR A 94 -6.22 8.26 -5.24
CA THR A 94 -6.24 8.73 -3.85
C THR A 94 -7.61 9.28 -3.47
N ASP A 95 -7.99 9.21 -2.20
CA ASP A 95 -9.18 9.86 -1.64
C ASP A 95 -8.95 11.39 -1.47
N GLY A 96 -9.94 12.11 -0.94
CA GLY A 96 -9.82 13.55 -0.64
C GLY A 96 -8.79 13.90 0.44
N ARG A 97 -8.23 12.90 1.14
CA ARG A 97 -7.15 13.05 2.12
C ARG A 97 -5.79 12.62 1.56
N GLY A 98 -5.73 12.25 0.28
CA GLY A 98 -4.50 11.80 -0.38
C GLY A 98 -4.13 10.34 -0.07
N GLN A 99 -5.03 9.57 0.55
CA GLN A 99 -4.78 8.16 0.89
C GLN A 99 -5.18 7.27 -0.27
N THR A 100 -4.37 6.27 -0.61
CA THR A 100 -4.77 5.23 -1.58
C THR A 100 -5.71 4.21 -0.93
N ALA A 101 -6.39 3.40 -1.76
CA ALA A 101 -7.20 2.29 -1.27
C ALA A 101 -6.37 1.32 -0.41
N MET A 102 -5.08 1.15 -0.73
CA MET A 102 -4.18 0.27 0.02
C MET A 102 -3.78 0.84 1.39
N ASP A 103 -3.64 2.16 1.52
CA ASP A 103 -3.36 2.82 2.80
C ASP A 103 -4.54 2.70 3.79
N MET A 104 -5.75 2.52 3.27
CA MET A 104 -6.95 2.32 4.08
C MET A 104 -7.21 0.86 4.47
N ALA A 105 -6.46 -0.09 3.92
CA ALA A 105 -6.66 -1.51 4.19
C ALA A 105 -6.34 -1.85 5.65
N LYS A 106 -7.33 -2.41 6.35
CA LYS A 106 -7.17 -2.86 7.74
C LYS A 106 -6.56 -4.25 7.83
N SER A 107 -6.94 -5.13 6.90
CA SER A 107 -6.51 -6.52 6.86
C SER A 107 -5.44 -6.75 5.80
N TRP A 108 -4.49 -7.63 6.13
CA TRP A 108 -3.47 -8.12 5.19
C TRP A 108 -4.10 -8.76 3.96
N THR A 109 -5.24 -9.43 4.09
CA THR A 109 -5.91 -10.07 2.95
C THR A 109 -6.40 -9.04 1.93
N VAL A 110 -7.05 -7.97 2.37
CA VAL A 110 -7.50 -6.88 1.49
C VAL A 110 -6.30 -6.17 0.88
N TRP A 111 -5.30 -5.84 1.70
CA TRP A 111 -4.06 -5.21 1.26
C TRP A 111 -3.36 -6.03 0.16
N TRP A 112 -3.22 -7.34 0.36
CA TRP A 112 -2.64 -8.27 -0.61
C TRP A 112 -3.46 -8.41 -1.89
N THR A 113 -4.80 -8.41 -1.79
CA THR A 113 -5.65 -8.48 -2.98
C THR A 113 -5.53 -7.24 -3.86
N LEU A 114 -5.39 -6.05 -3.26
CA LEU A 114 -5.15 -4.82 -3.99
C LEU A 114 -3.79 -4.83 -4.70
N LEU A 115 -2.74 -5.30 -4.00
CA LEU A 115 -1.40 -5.44 -4.57
C LEU A 115 -1.41 -6.36 -5.80
N ARG A 116 -2.10 -7.50 -5.71
CA ARG A 116 -2.30 -8.41 -6.86
C ARG A 116 -3.12 -7.78 -7.99
N GLY A 117 -4.03 -6.87 -7.67
CA GLY A 117 -4.80 -6.08 -8.62
C GLY A 117 -4.02 -4.92 -9.26
N GLY A 118 -2.73 -4.77 -8.99
CA GLY A 118 -1.88 -3.72 -9.56
C GLY A 118 -1.93 -2.39 -8.79
N ALA A 119 -2.47 -2.38 -7.57
CA ALA A 119 -2.36 -1.22 -6.69
C ALA A 119 -0.93 -1.11 -6.15
N LEU A 120 -0.35 0.08 -6.23
CA LEU A 120 0.99 0.36 -5.74
C LEU A 120 0.96 0.65 -4.24
N PRO A 121 1.90 0.10 -3.46
CA PRO A 121 2.11 0.54 -2.10
C PRO A 121 2.64 1.96 -2.06
N GLY A 122 2.29 2.68 -0.99
CA GLY A 122 2.91 3.97 -0.70
C GLY A 122 4.44 3.89 -0.64
N ILE A 123 5.08 5.05 -0.78
CA ILE A 123 6.54 5.18 -0.81
C ILE A 123 7.18 4.55 0.46
N ASP A 124 6.52 4.67 1.61
CA ASP A 124 7.03 4.13 2.88
C ASP A 124 7.08 2.59 2.89
N THR A 125 6.04 1.94 2.36
CA THR A 125 5.96 0.47 2.33
C THR A 125 6.85 -0.12 1.24
N THR A 126 7.01 0.56 0.10
CA THR A 126 7.94 0.13 -0.95
C THR A 126 9.39 0.16 -0.47
N ILE A 127 9.81 1.20 0.25
CA ILE A 127 11.17 1.28 0.85
C ILE A 127 11.38 0.13 1.84
N PHE A 128 10.40 -0.15 2.70
CA PHE A 128 10.47 -1.25 3.66
C PHE A 128 10.65 -2.62 2.97
N LEU A 129 9.88 -2.90 1.91
CA LEU A 129 9.96 -4.18 1.18
C LEU A 129 11.30 -4.35 0.45
N ILE A 130 11.82 -3.29 -0.17
CA ILE A 130 13.14 -3.33 -0.84
C ILE A 130 14.25 -3.55 0.20
N ALA A 131 14.21 -2.84 1.33
CA ALA A 131 15.19 -3.00 2.40
C ALA A 131 15.18 -4.43 2.97
N LEU A 132 14.00 -5.00 3.19
CA LEU A 132 13.85 -6.38 3.65
C LEU A 132 14.40 -7.38 2.61
N GLY A 133 14.12 -7.17 1.33
CA GLY A 133 14.65 -7.99 0.24
C GLY A 133 16.19 -7.96 0.18
N LEU A 134 16.79 -6.77 0.30
CA LEU A 134 18.25 -6.62 0.33
C LEU A 134 18.87 -7.29 1.56
N LEU A 135 18.24 -7.19 2.73
CA LEU A 135 18.71 -7.87 3.95
C LEU A 135 18.74 -9.40 3.77
N VAL A 136 17.70 -9.97 3.17
CA VAL A 136 17.62 -11.41 2.89
C VAL A 136 18.70 -11.83 1.89
N VAL A 137 18.90 -11.07 0.80
CA VAL A 137 19.93 -11.37 -0.21
C VAL A 137 21.33 -11.28 0.38
N LEU A 138 21.60 -10.25 1.19
CA LEU A 138 22.89 -10.11 1.87
C LEU A 138 23.11 -11.24 2.88
N GLY A 139 22.08 -11.60 3.66
CA GLY A 139 22.12 -12.75 4.56
C GLY A 139 22.42 -14.06 3.84
N LEU A 140 21.73 -14.32 2.72
CA LEU A 140 21.95 -15.51 1.89
C LEU A 140 23.38 -15.52 1.30
N SER A 141 23.89 -14.36 0.88
CA SER A 141 25.26 -14.25 0.34
C SER A 141 26.34 -14.53 1.38
N VAL A 142 26.12 -14.13 2.64
CA VAL A 142 27.03 -14.41 3.76
C VAL A 142 26.96 -15.89 4.11
N TRP A 143 25.74 -16.43 4.18
CA TRP A 143 25.51 -17.85 4.45
C TRP A 143 26.14 -18.75 3.38
N LEU A 144 25.96 -18.45 2.09
CA LEU A 144 26.58 -19.21 0.99
C LEU A 144 28.10 -19.13 1.02
N ARG A 145 28.69 -17.98 1.36
CA ARG A 145 30.14 -17.85 1.56
C ARG A 145 30.61 -18.76 2.68
N LYS A 146 29.91 -18.78 3.81
CA LYS A 146 30.22 -19.64 4.96
C LYS A 146 30.12 -21.14 4.63
N VAL A 147 29.05 -21.54 3.94
CA VAL A 147 28.87 -22.93 3.48
C VAL A 147 29.98 -23.35 2.53
N LYS A 148 30.39 -22.46 1.61
CA LYS A 148 31.49 -22.72 0.68
C LYS A 148 32.84 -22.82 1.42
N THR A 149 33.14 -21.93 2.36
CA THR A 149 34.37 -22.02 3.16
C THR A 149 34.42 -23.30 3.99
N ASP A 150 33.31 -23.68 4.62
CA ASP A 150 33.24 -24.89 5.45
C ASP A 150 33.31 -26.17 4.60
N ALA A 151 32.89 -26.13 3.32
CA ALA A 151 33.11 -27.21 2.36
C ALA A 151 34.57 -27.32 1.91
N LEU A 152 35.23 -26.19 1.63
CA LEU A 152 36.65 -26.16 1.25
C LEU A 152 37.55 -26.68 2.38
N LEU A 153 37.28 -26.27 3.62
CA LEU A 153 38.02 -26.70 4.81
C LEU A 153 37.91 -28.21 5.05
N ARG A 154 36.74 -28.81 4.76
CA ARG A 154 36.53 -30.26 4.88
C ARG A 154 37.30 -31.06 3.83
N ASN A 155 37.44 -30.54 2.61
CA ASN A 155 38.09 -31.25 1.50
C ASN A 155 39.61 -31.02 1.43
N HIS A 156 40.13 -29.94 2.02
CA HIS A 156 41.56 -29.59 2.00
C HIS A 156 42.06 -29.12 3.39
N PRO A 157 42.20 -30.02 4.37
CA PRO A 157 42.62 -29.67 5.73
C PRO A 157 44.08 -29.16 5.82
N GLU A 158 44.91 -29.48 4.83
CA GLU A 158 46.32 -29.05 4.73
C GLU A 158 46.46 -27.52 4.57
N ALA A 159 45.46 -26.84 3.97
CA ALA A 159 45.49 -25.39 3.74
C ALA A 159 45.37 -24.56 5.03
N TYR A 160 44.91 -25.15 6.14
CA TYR A 160 44.73 -24.45 7.42
C TYR A 160 46.01 -24.47 8.28
N LYS A 161 46.83 -25.52 8.17
CA LYS A 161 48.03 -25.70 9.00
C LYS A 161 49.09 -24.60 8.79
N HIS A 162 49.20 -24.07 7.57
CA HIS A 162 50.12 -22.97 7.27
C HIS A 162 49.69 -21.62 7.84
N HIS A 163 48.41 -21.43 8.16
CA HIS A 163 47.94 -20.16 8.73
C HIS A 163 48.15 -20.11 10.25
N GLN A 164 48.16 -21.27 10.90
CA GLN A 164 48.36 -21.38 12.34
C GLN A 164 49.85 -21.22 12.72
N SER A 165 50.77 -21.75 11.91
CA SER A 165 52.22 -21.60 12.17
C SER A 165 52.75 -20.17 12.01
N PHE A 166 51.99 -19.24 11.43
CA PHE A 166 52.39 -17.84 11.29
C PHE A 166 52.01 -16.98 12.49
N ASN A 167 51.00 -17.39 13.28
CA ASN A 167 50.57 -16.65 14.47
C ASN A 167 51.38 -17.04 15.72
N ASP A 168 51.97 -18.24 15.75
CA ASP A 168 52.76 -18.70 16.89
C ASP A 168 54.17 -18.08 16.93
N ASP A 169 54.64 -17.46 15.84
CA ASP A 169 55.98 -16.85 15.74
C ASP A 169 56.03 -15.36 16.17
N GLU A 170 54.88 -14.68 16.35
CA GLU A 170 54.84 -13.26 16.74
C GLU A 170 54.76 -13.01 18.27
N ASP A 171 54.46 -14.04 19.08
CA ASP A 171 54.28 -13.90 20.54
C ASP A 171 55.59 -13.98 21.36
N PHE A 172 56.77 -14.01 20.74
CA PHE A 172 58.05 -14.24 21.44
C PHE A 172 58.97 -13.00 21.59
N LYS A 173 58.47 -11.77 21.45
CA LYS A 173 59.34 -10.56 21.48
C LYS A 173 59.22 -9.61 22.69
N ASP A 174 58.32 -9.84 23.64
CA ASP A 174 58.09 -8.87 24.74
C ASP A 174 58.55 -9.33 26.13
N ALA A 175 59.56 -10.20 26.23
CA ALA A 175 60.16 -10.61 27.51
C ALA A 175 61.66 -10.32 27.58
N ALA A 176 62.03 -9.05 27.85
CA ALA A 176 63.31 -8.66 28.45
C ALA A 176 63.22 -7.26 29.06
#